data_AF-A0A1Y5IBN2-F1
#
_entry.id   AF-A0A1Y5IBN2-F1
#
_cell.length_a   1.000
_cell.length_b   1.000
_cell.length_c   1.000
_cell.angle_alpha   90.00
_cell.angle_beta   90.00
_cell.angle_gamma   90.00
#
_symmetry.space_group_name_H-M   'P 1'
#
loop_
_entity.id
_entity.type
_entity.pdbx_description
1 polymer ?
#
loop_
_entity_poly.entity_id
_entity_poly.type
_entity_poly.pdbx_seq_one_letter_code
_entity_poly.pdbx_strand_id
1 'polypeptide(L)'
;MVFEDLGFRRMLVATPAQLAKRYADRAEAEDGRDAGDLCVLARAGVVLDVGFSFTHATAICGGEEIARGIRRLNLGGKTLTNYLKELVSFRQWNMMDESVVIEDAKEKAC
;
A
#
# COMPACT_ATOMS: atom_id res chain seq x y z
N MET A 1 -17.74 20.23 -0.53
CA MET A 1 -17.41 19.23 0.53
C MET A 1 -16.31 19.63 1.51
N VAL A 2 -15.00 19.47 1.25
CA VAL A 2 -13.98 19.65 2.32
C VAL A 2 -13.96 21.08 2.91
N PHE A 3 -14.09 22.11 2.09
CA PHE A 3 -14.06 23.50 2.57
C PHE A 3 -15.45 24.03 2.94
N GLU A 4 -16.45 23.76 2.10
CA GLU A 4 -17.81 24.31 2.25
C GLU A 4 -18.64 23.56 3.30
N ASP A 5 -18.64 22.22 3.25
CA ASP A 5 -19.53 21.42 4.11
C ASP A 5 -18.85 21.08 5.44
N LEU A 6 -17.53 20.86 5.42
CA LEU A 6 -16.75 20.52 6.62
C LEU A 6 -16.04 21.74 7.25
N GLY A 7 -16.05 22.91 6.60
CA GLY A 7 -15.52 24.16 7.17
C GLY A 7 -13.99 24.20 7.36
N PHE A 8 -13.22 23.30 6.74
CA PHE A 8 -11.77 23.31 6.88
C PHE A 8 -11.15 24.55 6.23
N ARG A 9 -10.08 25.10 6.82
CA ARG A 9 -9.38 26.28 6.28
C ARG A 9 -8.35 25.94 5.20
N ARG A 10 -7.79 24.72 5.25
CA ARG A 10 -6.69 24.27 4.37
C ARG A 10 -6.81 22.77 4.15
N MET A 11 -6.36 22.29 3.00
CA MET A 11 -6.27 20.87 2.67
C MET A 11 -4.91 20.59 1.99
N LEU A 12 -4.33 19.44 2.29
CA LEU A 12 -3.20 18.90 1.55
C LEU A 12 -3.68 17.66 0.78
N VAL A 13 -3.35 17.59 -0.51
CA VAL A 13 -3.53 16.38 -1.32
C VAL A 13 -2.14 15.80 -1.56
N ALA A 14 -1.97 14.54 -1.19
CA ALA A 14 -0.73 13.80 -1.40
C ALA A 14 -1.07 12.34 -1.70
N THR A 15 -0.19 11.66 -2.44
CA THR A 15 -0.33 10.22 -2.66
C THR A 15 0.14 9.45 -1.42
N PRO A 16 -0.40 8.24 -1.18
CA PRO A 16 0.11 7.37 -0.12
C PRO A 16 1.61 7.06 -0.30
N ALA A 17 2.07 6.89 -1.55
CA ALA A 17 3.46 6.59 -1.85
C ALA A 17 4.41 7.74 -1.49
N GLN A 18 4.05 9.00 -1.79
CA GLN A 18 4.83 10.16 -1.36
C GLN A 18 4.95 10.25 0.15
N LEU A 19 3.84 10.04 0.87
CA LEU A 19 3.84 10.10 2.34
C LEU A 19 4.65 8.95 2.95
N ALA A 20 4.48 7.73 2.45
CA ALA A 20 5.22 6.55 2.90
C ALA A 20 6.73 6.72 2.69
N LYS A 21 7.16 7.18 1.51
CA LYS A 21 8.59 7.41 1.25
C LYS A 21 9.16 8.55 2.08
N ARG A 22 8.42 9.65 2.29
CA ARG A 22 8.87 10.73 3.19
C ARG A 22 9.04 10.26 4.64
N TYR A 23 8.14 9.40 5.11
CA TYR A 23 8.27 8.79 6.43
C TYR A 23 9.49 7.86 6.50
N ALA A 24 9.70 7.02 5.49
CA ALA A 24 10.86 6.13 5.41
C ALA A 24 12.18 6.91 5.33
N ASP A 25 12.28 7.95 4.50
CA ASP A 25 13.46 8.85 4.43
C ASP A 25 13.82 9.39 5.83
N ARG A 26 12.80 9.81 6.60
CA ARG A 26 13.00 10.33 7.95
C ARG A 26 13.47 9.25 8.92
N ALA A 27 12.84 8.08 8.91
CA ALA A 27 13.25 6.96 9.75
C ALA A 27 14.68 6.50 9.44
N GLU A 28 15.05 6.44 8.15
CA GLU A 28 16.40 6.09 7.70
C GLU A 28 17.46 7.10 8.16
N ALA A 29 17.11 8.39 8.19
CA ALA A 29 17.99 9.44 8.72
C ALA A 29 18.16 9.33 10.25
N GLU A 30 17.11 8.93 10.98
CA GLU A 30 17.14 8.70 12.43
C GLU A 30 17.96 7.44 12.79
N ASP A 31 17.87 6.38 11.98
CA ASP A 31 18.63 5.13 12.14
C ASP A 31 20.11 5.23 11.71
N GLY A 32 20.55 6.37 11.17
CA GLY A 32 21.93 6.60 10.74
C GLY A 32 22.33 5.80 9.50
N ARG A 33 21.37 5.46 8.62
CA ARG A 33 21.69 4.77 7.36
C ARG A 33 22.59 5.66 6.48
N ASP A 34 23.64 5.03 5.96
CA ASP A 34 24.93 5.62 5.54
C ASP A 34 24.85 6.74 4.48
N ALA A 35 25.72 7.73 4.60
CA ALA A 35 25.89 8.84 3.66
C ALA A 35 26.48 8.41 2.29
N GLY A 36 26.89 7.15 2.16
CA GLY A 36 27.34 6.53 0.91
C GLY A 36 26.25 5.84 0.10
N ASP A 37 25.03 5.67 0.64
CA ASP A 37 23.94 5.00 -0.08
C ASP A 37 23.31 5.96 -1.11
N LEU A 38 23.51 5.65 -2.39
CA LEU A 38 22.96 6.40 -3.51
C LEU A 38 21.44 6.51 -3.47
N CYS A 39 20.72 5.49 -2.98
CA CYS A 39 19.27 5.52 -2.86
C CYS A 39 18.81 6.51 -1.78
N VAL A 40 19.56 6.61 -0.67
CA VAL A 40 19.29 7.59 0.39
C VAL A 40 19.63 9.00 -0.08
N LEU A 41 20.82 9.20 -0.67
CA LEU A 41 21.25 10.48 -1.23
C LEU A 41 20.31 10.99 -2.32
N ALA A 42 19.91 10.12 -3.24
CA ALA A 42 18.98 10.45 -4.32
C ALA A 42 17.52 10.44 -3.87
N ARG A 43 17.22 10.13 -2.60
CA ARG A 43 15.85 9.98 -2.07
C ARG A 43 14.98 9.13 -3.00
N ALA A 44 15.56 8.04 -3.46
CA ALA A 44 15.02 7.17 -4.48
C ALA A 44 14.51 5.87 -3.86
N GLY A 45 13.55 5.24 -4.53
CA GLY A 45 12.99 3.97 -4.11
C GLY A 45 11.72 3.63 -4.86
N VAL A 46 11.19 2.44 -4.61
CA VAL A 46 9.87 2.04 -5.11
C VAL A 46 8.99 1.76 -3.90
N VAL A 47 7.86 2.45 -3.81
CA VAL A 47 6.85 2.15 -2.80
C VAL A 47 5.88 1.14 -3.39
N LEU A 48 5.75 0.00 -2.71
CA LEU A 48 4.76 -1.02 -3.02
C LEU A 48 3.62 -0.95 -1.98
N ASP A 49 2.49 -0.39 -2.39
CA ASP A 49 1.28 -0.30 -1.57
C ASP A 49 0.35 -1.47 -1.92
N VAL A 50 0.38 -2.53 -1.11
CA VAL A 50 -0.42 -3.74 -1.28
C VAL A 50 -1.73 -3.59 -0.51
N GLY A 51 -2.74 -3.06 -1.19
CA GLY A 51 -4.04 -2.78 -0.60
C GLY A 51 -5.02 -3.96 -0.69
N PHE A 52 -6.27 -3.68 -0.30
CA PHE A 52 -7.36 -4.66 -0.37
C PHE A 52 -7.76 -5.00 -1.81
N SER A 53 -7.93 -4.00 -2.69
CA SER A 53 -8.47 -4.23 -4.05
C SER A 53 -7.41 -4.32 -5.14
N PHE A 54 -6.26 -3.69 -4.94
CA PHE A 54 -5.18 -3.58 -5.92
C PHE A 54 -3.87 -3.29 -5.19
N THR A 55 -2.78 -3.43 -5.92
CA THR A 55 -1.44 -3.09 -5.48
C THR A 55 -0.90 -1.98 -6.37
N HIS A 56 -0.34 -0.92 -5.78
CA HIS A 56 0.36 0.13 -6.51
C HIS A 56 1.86 0.00 -6.30
N ALA A 57 2.62 0.02 -7.39
CA ALA A 57 4.06 0.18 -7.38
C ALA A 57 4.39 1.58 -7.91
N THR A 58 4.95 2.43 -7.05
CA THR A 58 5.27 3.83 -7.37
C THR A 58 6.77 4.04 -7.25
N ALA A 59 7.42 4.28 -8.39
CA ALA A 59 8.83 4.68 -8.40
C ALA A 59 8.98 6.15 -7.99
N ILE A 60 9.97 6.41 -7.14
CA ILE A 60 10.30 7.72 -6.59
C ILE A 60 11.79 7.98 -6.81
N CYS A 61 12.15 9.18 -7.23
CA CYS A 61 13.53 9.65 -7.34
C CYS A 61 13.58 11.15 -7.05
N GLY A 62 14.60 11.60 -6.32
CA GLY A 62 14.66 12.97 -5.81
C GLY A 62 13.56 13.29 -4.80
N GLY A 63 12.92 12.28 -4.21
CA GLY A 63 11.74 12.44 -3.36
C GLY A 63 10.44 12.76 -4.10
N GLU A 64 10.44 12.70 -5.43
CA GLU A 64 9.28 12.95 -6.30
C GLU A 64 8.88 11.67 -7.05
N GLU A 65 7.59 11.54 -7.35
CA GLU A 65 7.08 10.38 -8.08
C GLU A 65 7.42 10.44 -9.56
N ILE A 66 7.88 9.32 -10.10
CA ILE A 66 8.12 9.17 -11.53
C ILE A 66 6.83 8.65 -12.15
N ALA A 67 6.02 9.52 -12.76
CA ALA A 67 4.73 9.15 -13.36
C ALA A 67 4.82 7.93 -14.31
N ARG A 68 5.87 7.87 -15.13
CA ARG A 68 6.12 6.72 -16.05
C ARG A 68 6.48 5.42 -15.33
N GLY A 69 6.90 5.48 -14.07
CA GLY A 69 7.22 4.35 -13.21
C GLY A 69 6.08 3.93 -12.27
N ILE A 70 4.92 4.60 -12.33
CA ILE A 70 3.74 4.20 -11.54
C ILE A 70 3.02 3.06 -12.26
N ARG A 71 2.79 1.96 -11.56
CA ARG A 71 2.07 0.78 -12.06
C ARG A 71 1.02 0.35 -11.05
N ARG A 72 -0.14 -0.02 -11.57
CA ARG A 72 -1.20 -0.66 -10.78
C ARG A 72 -1.31 -2.12 -11.19
N LEU A 73 -1.24 -3.00 -10.21
CA LEU A 73 -1.57 -4.41 -10.35
C LEU A 73 -2.98 -4.62 -9.80
N ASN A 74 -3.84 -5.29 -10.57
CA ASN A 74 -5.20 -5.63 -10.15
C ASN A 74 -5.23 -6.87 -9.24
N LEU A 75 -4.31 -6.89 -8.27
CA LEU A 75 -4.17 -7.93 -7.26
C LEU A 75 -4.05 -7.24 -5.91
N GLY A 76 -4.79 -7.73 -4.93
CA GLY A 76 -4.77 -7.23 -3.56
C GLY A 76 -5.36 -8.25 -2.61
N GLY A 77 -5.57 -7.86 -1.35
CA GLY A 77 -6.12 -8.74 -0.31
C GLY A 77 -7.39 -9.49 -0.73
N LYS A 78 -8.32 -8.81 -1.40
CA LYS A 78 -9.58 -9.41 -1.90
C LYS A 78 -9.35 -10.60 -2.83
N THR A 79 -8.28 -10.57 -3.62
CA THR A 79 -7.94 -11.68 -4.52
C THR A 79 -7.58 -12.92 -3.71
N LEU A 80 -6.73 -12.75 -2.68
CA LEU A 80 -6.36 -13.83 -1.78
C LEU A 80 -7.58 -14.35 -1.00
N THR A 81 -8.42 -13.45 -0.47
CA THR A 81 -9.65 -13.84 0.24
C THR A 81 -10.62 -14.60 -0.64
N ASN A 82 -10.83 -14.16 -1.89
CA ASN A 82 -11.67 -14.89 -2.84
C ASN A 82 -11.08 -16.26 -3.19
N TYR A 83 -9.77 -16.34 -3.38
CA TYR A 83 -9.10 -17.60 -3.63
C TYR A 83 -9.24 -18.57 -2.44
N LEU A 84 -9.07 -18.10 -1.20
CA LEU A 84 -9.29 -18.89 0.00
C LEU A 84 -10.76 -19.34 0.13
N LYS A 85 -11.72 -18.46 -0.19
CA LYS A 85 -13.15 -18.82 -0.22
C LYS A 85 -13.41 -19.98 -1.17
N GLU A 86 -12.88 -19.92 -2.39
CA GLU A 86 -13.03 -21.01 -3.38
C GLU A 86 -12.36 -22.30 -2.89
N LEU A 87 -11.13 -22.23 -2.37
CA LEU A 87 -10.38 -23.40 -1.90
C LEU A 87 -11.07 -24.13 -0.74
N VAL A 88 -11.58 -23.38 0.25
CA VAL A 88 -12.25 -23.94 1.42
C VAL A 88 -13.64 -24.44 1.05
N SER A 89 -14.40 -23.67 0.25
CA SER A 89 -15.73 -24.07 -0.22
C SER A 89 -15.71 -25.33 -1.06
N PHE A 90 -14.66 -25.53 -1.85
CA PHE A 90 -14.50 -26.72 -2.67
C PHE A 90 -14.21 -27.98 -1.83
N ARG A 91 -13.45 -27.85 -0.74
CA ARG A 91 -12.95 -29.01 0.03
C ARG A 91 -13.74 -29.32 1.30
N GLN A 92 -14.38 -28.32 1.88
CA GLN A 92 -14.91 -28.37 3.24
C GLN A 92 -16.32 -27.75 3.26
N TRP A 93 -16.54 -26.69 4.03
CA TRP A 93 -17.81 -25.97 4.14
C TRP A 93 -17.87 -24.84 3.12
N ASN A 94 -19.07 -24.58 2.58
CA ASN A 94 -19.32 -23.43 1.72
C ASN A 94 -19.11 -22.12 2.50
N MET A 95 -18.09 -21.36 2.11
CA MET A 95 -17.67 -20.08 2.72
C MET A 95 -17.87 -18.90 1.76
N MET A 96 -18.63 -19.06 0.67
CA MET A 96 -18.77 -18.02 -0.36
C MET A 96 -19.35 -16.70 0.21
N ASP A 97 -20.28 -16.81 1.16
CA ASP A 97 -20.90 -15.66 1.85
C ASP A 97 -20.16 -15.26 3.14
N GLU A 98 -19.26 -16.11 3.64
CA GLU A 98 -18.56 -15.94 4.92
C GLU A 98 -17.23 -15.18 4.75
N SER A 99 -17.30 -13.97 4.18
CA SER A 99 -16.09 -13.19 3.89
C SER A 99 -15.32 -12.77 5.15
N VAL A 100 -16.01 -12.47 6.25
CA VAL A 100 -15.35 -12.05 7.51
C VAL A 100 -14.53 -13.19 8.12
N VAL A 101 -15.06 -14.42 8.09
CA VAL A 101 -14.36 -15.60 8.62
C VAL A 101 -13.10 -15.89 7.82
N ILE A 102 -13.17 -15.78 6.48
CA ILE A 102 -12.01 -16.02 5.62
C ILE A 102 -10.98 -14.89 5.72
N GLU A 103 -11.41 -13.63 5.88
CA GLU A 103 -10.48 -12.52 6.18
C GLU A 103 -9.74 -12.74 7.49
N ASP A 104 -10.43 -13.12 8.57
CA ASP A 104 -9.81 -13.42 9.87
C ASP A 104 -8.85 -14.60 9.78
N ALA A 105 -9.22 -15.67 9.06
CA ALA A 105 -8.34 -16.79 8.81
C ALA A 105 -7.09 -16.38 8.01
N LYS A 106 -7.25 -15.55 6.97
CA LYS A 106 -6.15 -15.01 6.17
C LYS A 106 -5.19 -14.20 7.06
N GLU A 107 -5.68 -13.30 7.90
CA GLU A 107 -4.84 -12.47 8.79
C GLU A 107 -4.07 -13.27 9.86
N LYS A 108 -4.57 -14.45 10.24
CA LYS A 108 -3.94 -15.32 11.24
C LYS A 108 -2.99 -16.35 10.66
N ALA A 109 -3.15 -16.72 9.40
CA ALA A 109 -2.46 -17.85 8.79
C ALA A 109 -1.58 -17.49 7.58
N CYS A 110 -1.66 -16.26 7.06
CA CYS A 110 -0.85 -15.74 5.96
C CYS A 110 -0.08 -14.50 6.42
#